data_AF-A0A0G4KRI4-F1
#
_entry.id   AF-A0A0G4KRI4-F1
#
_cell.length_a   1.000
_cell.length_b   1.000
_cell.length_c   1.000
_cell.angle_alpha   90.00
_cell.angle_beta   90.00
_cell.angle_gamma   90.00
#
_symmetry.space_group_name_H-M   'P 1'
#
loop_
_entity.id
_entity.type
_entity.pdbx_description
1 polymer ?
#
loop_
_entity_poly.entity_id
_entity_poly.type
_entity_poly.pdbx_seq_one_letter_code
_entity_poly.pdbx_strand_id
1 'polypeptide(L)'
;MLYDLSIPWSPSTTTRDLENTITFSAALGYNVIALNHIIDGPLPSTITNPLPKLDAGPPSTSSSSSTSSSARAPQPANTTTPRRPTILHRATLVYSDPAQNHRMPGLAAAYDLLA
;
A
#
# COMPACT_ATOMS: atom_id res chain seq x y z
N MET A 1 5.01 8.90 13.46
CA MET A 1 4.73 8.33 12.12
C MET A 1 3.23 8.33 11.94
N LEU A 2 2.73 8.78 10.80
CA LEU A 2 1.30 8.89 10.53
C LEU A 2 0.85 7.79 9.57
N TYR A 3 -0.26 7.13 9.90
CA TYR A 3 -0.79 5.97 9.19
C TYR A 3 -2.22 6.25 8.74
N ASP A 4 -2.55 5.97 7.48
CA ASP A 4 -3.94 5.91 7.00
C ASP A 4 -4.26 4.47 6.59
N LEU A 5 -5.15 3.80 7.31
CA LEU A 5 -5.47 2.39 7.07
C LEU A 5 -6.80 2.20 6.30
N SER A 6 -7.32 3.26 5.69
CA SER A 6 -8.70 3.32 5.24
C SER A 6 -8.92 3.93 3.85
N ILE A 7 -7.87 4.08 3.04
CA ILE A 7 -8.01 4.66 1.70
C ILE A 7 -8.91 3.76 0.85
N PRO A 8 -10.09 4.22 0.40
CA PRO A 8 -10.99 3.40 -0.38
C PRO A 8 -10.37 3.07 -1.73
N TRP A 9 -10.45 1.80 -2.13
CA TRP A 9 -10.00 1.34 -3.44
C TRP A 9 -11.04 0.43 -4.07
N SER A 10 -11.19 0.56 -5.39
CA SER A 10 -12.02 -0.31 -6.22
C SER A 10 -11.27 -0.73 -7.49
N PRO A 11 -11.65 -1.85 -8.14
CA PRO A 11 -11.08 -2.25 -9.43
C PRO A 11 -11.29 -1.21 -10.55
N SER A 12 -12.24 -0.29 -10.39
CA SER A 12 -12.50 0.82 -11.30
C SER A 12 -11.60 2.05 -11.06
N THR A 13 -10.83 2.08 -9.97
CA THR A 13 -9.91 3.18 -9.65
C THR A 13 -8.75 3.15 -10.64
N THR A 14 -8.55 4.24 -11.39
CA THR A 14 -7.45 4.31 -12.35
C THR A 14 -6.10 4.46 -11.65
N THR A 15 -5.04 3.97 -12.27
CA THR A 15 -3.66 4.11 -11.74
C THR A 15 -3.29 5.58 -11.49
N ARG A 16 -3.76 6.51 -12.34
CA ARG A 16 -3.46 7.94 -12.20
C ARG A 16 -4.12 8.55 -10.97
N ASP A 17 -5.38 8.23 -10.72
CA ASP A 17 -6.11 8.72 -9.54
C ASP A 17 -5.50 8.16 -8.25
N LEU A 18 -5.07 6.91 -8.31
CA LEU A 18 -4.37 6.26 -7.20
C LEU A 18 -3.02 6.93 -6.91
N GLU A 19 -2.20 7.18 -7.92
CA GLU A 19 -0.92 7.89 -7.78
C GLU A 19 -1.10 9.32 -7.24
N ASN A 20 -2.14 10.03 -7.68
CA ASN A 20 -2.50 11.34 -7.13
C ASN A 20 -2.84 11.25 -5.64
N THR A 21 -3.62 10.24 -5.24
CA THR A 21 -3.99 10.00 -3.84
C THR A 21 -2.77 9.68 -2.97
N ILE A 22 -1.86 8.85 -3.48
CA ILE A 22 -0.59 8.51 -2.81
C ILE A 22 0.28 9.75 -2.65
N THR A 23 0.40 10.57 -3.70
CA THR A 23 1.19 11.80 -3.68
C THR A 23 0.62 12.82 -2.69
N PHE A 24 -0.70 12.97 -2.68
CA PHE A 24 -1.39 13.82 -1.71
C PHE A 24 -1.16 13.33 -0.27
N SER A 25 -1.28 12.03 -0.03
CA SER A 25 -1.03 11.42 1.29
C SER A 25 0.42 11.64 1.75
N ALA A 26 1.38 11.51 0.83
CA ALA A 26 2.79 11.81 1.11
C ALA A 26 3.00 13.28 1.49
N ALA A 27 2.31 14.20 0.80
CA ALA A 27 2.37 15.64 1.08
C ALA A 27 1.75 16.00 2.44
N LEU A 28 0.74 15.25 2.89
CA LEU A 28 0.16 15.36 4.23
C LEU A 28 1.04 14.74 5.33
N GLY A 29 2.11 14.03 4.96
CA GLY A 29 3.04 13.42 5.90
C GLY A 29 2.68 11.99 6.33
N TYR A 30 1.77 11.30 5.63
CA TYR A 30 1.53 9.88 5.86
C TYR A 30 2.77 9.07 5.45
N ASN A 31 3.21 8.20 6.36
CA ASN A 31 4.36 7.32 6.13
C ASN A 31 3.92 5.97 5.57
N VAL A 32 2.75 5.51 5.98
CA VAL A 32 2.19 4.23 5.58
C VAL A 32 0.71 4.44 5.30
N ILE A 33 0.26 3.89 4.18
CA ILE A 33 -1.12 3.95 3.75
C ILE A 33 -1.60 2.53 3.44
N ALA A 34 -2.87 2.23 3.69
CA ALA A 34 -3.49 0.98 3.29
C ALA A 34 -4.63 1.23 2.32
N LEU A 35 -4.57 0.56 1.18
CA LEU A 35 -5.64 0.54 0.19
C LEU A 35 -6.66 -0.51 0.62
N ASN A 36 -7.87 -0.05 0.92
CA ASN A 36 -8.96 -0.86 1.40
C ASN A 36 -9.83 -1.36 0.25
N HIS A 37 -9.83 -2.68 0.05
CA HIS A 37 -10.71 -3.39 -0.86
C HIS A 37 -11.86 -4.01 -0.06
N ILE A 38 -13.10 -3.63 -0.39
CA ILE A 38 -14.29 -4.23 0.23
C ILE A 38 -14.69 -5.46 -0.59
N ILE A 39 -14.74 -6.61 0.07
CA ILE A 39 -15.19 -7.87 -0.51
C ILE A 39 -16.58 -8.16 0.03
N ASP A 40 -17.54 -8.25 -0.88
CA ASP A 40 -18.93 -8.59 -0.58
C ASP A 40 -19.27 -9.93 -1.22
N GLY A 41 -19.97 -10.79 -0.48
CA GLY A 41 -20.37 -12.12 -0.91
C GLY A 41 -19.36 -13.24 -0.67
N PRO A 42 -19.64 -14.45 -1.20
CA PRO A 42 -18.80 -15.62 -0.99
C PRO A 42 -17.38 -15.45 -1.57
N LEU A 43 -16.37 -15.88 -0.82
CA LEU A 43 -14.99 -15.83 -1.29
C LEU A 43 -14.81 -16.76 -2.52
N PRO A 44 -14.16 -16.30 -3.59
CA PRO A 44 -13.90 -17.13 -4.76
C PRO A 44 -12.95 -18.28 -4.42
N SER A 45 -12.96 -19.34 -5.25
CA SER A 45 -12.07 -20.51 -5.10
C SER A 45 -10.59 -20.14 -5.25
N THR A 46 -10.30 -19.16 -6.10
CA THR A 46 -8.97 -18.57 -6.29
C THR A 46 -8.97 -17.14 -5.81
N ILE A 47 -8.23 -16.87 -4.74
CA ILE A 47 -8.06 -15.52 -4.19
C ILE A 47 -6.82 -14.89 -4.84
N THR A 48 -7.06 -13.91 -5.70
CA THR A 48 -6.02 -13.07 -6.30
C THR A 48 -6.23 -11.65 -5.83
N ASN A 49 -5.17 -11.01 -5.32
CA ASN A 49 -5.22 -9.61 -4.97
C ASN A 49 -5.23 -8.75 -6.26
N PRO A 50 -6.30 -7.98 -6.53
CA PRO A 50 -6.40 -7.17 -7.74
C PRO A 50 -5.67 -5.82 -7.62
N LEU A 51 -5.14 -5.50 -6.43
CA LEU A 51 -4.39 -4.26 -6.22
C LEU A 51 -3.11 -4.27 -7.07
N PRO A 52 -2.80 -3.17 -7.77
CA PRO A 52 -1.56 -3.04 -8.49
C PRO A 52 -0.39 -3.28 -7.53
N LYS A 53 0.58 -4.10 -7.94
CA LYS A 53 1.87 -4.16 -7.25
C LYS A 53 2.60 -2.86 -7.56
N LEU A 54 2.30 -1.83 -6.78
CA LEU A 54 3.06 -0.59 -6.78
C LEU A 54 4.34 -0.96 -6.06
N ASP A 55 5.40 -1.24 -6.82
CA ASP A 55 6.66 -1.73 -6.28
C ASP A 55 7.02 -0.97 -5.00
N ALA A 56 6.83 -1.63 -3.86
CA ALA A 56 7.34 -1.17 -2.58
C ALA A 56 8.86 -1.32 -2.71
N GLY A 57 9.51 -0.25 -3.18
CA GLY A 57 10.93 -0.32 -3.52
C GLY A 57 11.74 -0.90 -2.35
N PRO A 58 12.62 -1.90 -2.58
CA PRO A 58 13.74 -2.11 -1.68
C PRO A 58 14.62 -0.83 -1.64
N PRO A 59 15.43 -0.61 -0.59
CA PRO A 59 16.24 0.59 -0.47
C PRO A 59 17.18 0.71 -1.67
N SER A 60 16.97 1.73 -2.50
CA SER A 60 17.92 2.27 -3.48
C SER A 60 18.80 1.23 -4.19
N THR A 61 18.31 0.61 -5.26
CA THR A 61 19.21 0.12 -6.33
C THR A 61 18.54 0.22 -7.70
N SER A 62 18.13 1.42 -8.06
CA SER A 62 17.96 1.81 -9.46
C SER A 62 18.76 3.09 -9.66
N SER A 63 19.92 2.90 -10.27
CA SER A 63 20.90 3.90 -10.63
C SER A 63 20.27 4.94 -11.56
N SER A 64 20.09 6.16 -11.07
CA SER A 64 20.15 7.35 -11.90
C SER A 64 21.32 8.20 -11.39
N SER A 65 22.42 8.07 -12.14
CA SER A 65 23.63 8.85 -12.04
C SER A 65 23.33 10.35 -12.02
N SER A 66 23.67 11.01 -10.91
CA SER A 66 24.13 12.39 -10.95
C SER A 66 25.40 12.47 -10.10
N THR A 67 26.52 12.22 -10.78
CA THR A 67 27.84 12.62 -10.34
C THR A 67 27.84 14.12 -10.02
N SER A 68 27.97 14.47 -8.75
CA SER A 68 28.70 15.67 -8.37
C SER A 68 29.32 15.49 -6.97
N SER A 69 30.64 15.47 -7.01
CA SER A 69 31.61 15.66 -5.94
C SER A 69 31.17 16.51 -4.75
N SER A 70 31.46 16.03 -3.54
CA SER A 70 32.40 16.66 -2.57
C SER A 70 32.07 16.28 -1.12
N ALA A 71 33.11 16.12 -0.31
CA ALA A 71 33.13 15.56 1.04
C ALA A 71 32.23 16.26 2.08
N ARG A 72 31.85 15.54 3.16
CA ARG A 72 31.99 15.91 4.62
C ARG A 72 30.86 15.37 5.56
N ALA A 73 31.31 14.72 6.66
CA ALA A 73 30.69 14.47 7.99
C ALA A 73 29.41 13.59 8.14
N PRO A 74 29.28 12.79 9.23
CA PRO A 74 28.07 12.03 9.54
C PRO A 74 27.01 12.97 10.16
N GLN A 75 25.90 13.20 9.47
CA GLN A 75 24.77 14.00 9.97
C GLN A 75 23.61 13.12 10.45
N PRO A 76 22.95 13.48 11.57
CA PRO A 76 21.79 12.76 12.10
C PRO A 76 20.58 12.95 11.18
N ALA A 77 19.91 11.84 10.85
CA ALA A 77 18.76 11.80 9.96
C ALA A 77 17.56 12.55 10.56
N ASN A 78 17.21 13.73 10.02
CA ASN A 78 15.89 14.32 10.20
C ASN A 78 15.46 15.20 9.02
N THR A 79 14.27 14.86 8.50
CA THR A 79 13.19 15.68 7.90
C THR A 79 13.30 16.24 6.46
N THR A 80 12.17 16.06 5.72
CA THR A 80 11.60 16.83 4.59
C THR A 80 11.84 16.45 3.11
N THR A 81 12.19 15.21 2.77
CA THR A 81 11.89 14.73 1.40
C THR A 81 10.57 13.94 1.45
N PRO A 82 9.56 14.22 0.61
CA PRO A 82 8.35 13.41 0.53
C PRO A 82 8.72 12.02 0.04
N ARG A 83 9.08 11.16 0.98
CA ARG A 83 9.32 9.74 0.74
C ARG A 83 7.97 9.13 0.39
N ARG A 84 7.90 8.38 -0.70
CA ARG A 84 6.70 7.60 -1.04
C ARG A 84 6.29 6.76 0.18
N PRO A 85 5.01 6.82 0.60
CA PRO A 85 4.55 6.04 1.74
C PRO A 85 4.61 4.55 1.41
N THR A 86 4.81 3.73 2.43
CA THR A 86 4.64 2.27 2.31
C THR A 86 3.17 1.99 2.05
N ILE A 87 2.88 1.16 1.06
CA ILE A 87 1.51 0.82 0.66
C ILE A 87 1.21 -0.58 1.15
N LEU A 88 0.13 -0.72 1.93
CA LEU A 88 -0.39 -1.98 2.41
C LEU A 88 -1.69 -2.32 1.68
N HIS A 89 -1.93 -3.60 1.47
CA HIS A 89 -3.19 -4.08 0.92
C HIS A 89 -4.10 -4.56 2.06
N ARG A 90 -5.22 -3.86 2.23
CA ARG A 90 -6.24 -4.21 3.21
C ARG A 90 -7.47 -4.78 2.51
N ALA A 91 -7.96 -5.91 3.00
CA ALA A 91 -9.28 -6.42 2.65
C ALA A 91 -10.25 -6.19 3.82
N THR A 92 -11.43 -5.65 3.54
CA THR A 92 -12.57 -5.64 4.46
C THR A 92 -13.60 -6.63 3.94
N LEU A 93 -13.88 -7.68 4.71
CA LEU A 93 -14.87 -8.69 4.32
C LEU A 93 -16.22 -8.35 4.94
N VAL A 94 -17.26 -8.20 4.12
CA VAL A 94 -18.64 -8.09 4.62
C VAL A 94 -19.07 -9.45 5.13
N TYR A 95 -19.09 -9.59 6.45
CA TYR A 95 -19.36 -10.86 7.12
C TYR A 95 -20.86 -11.10 7.28
N SER A 96 -21.40 -12.02 6.46
CA SER A 96 -22.84 -12.36 6.45
C SER A 96 -23.13 -13.79 6.91
N ASP A 97 -22.28 -14.77 6.53
CA ASP A 97 -22.49 -16.19 6.83
C ASP A 97 -21.18 -16.91 7.19
N PRO A 98 -21.05 -17.50 8.40
CA PRO A 98 -19.86 -18.28 8.79
C PRO A 98 -19.52 -19.45 7.85
N ALA A 99 -20.50 -20.06 7.19
CA ALA A 99 -20.27 -21.23 6.34
C ALA A 99 -19.43 -20.92 5.09
N GLN A 100 -19.46 -19.68 4.61
CA GLN A 100 -18.71 -19.23 3.43
C GLN A 100 -17.24 -18.89 3.75
N ASN A 101 -16.83 -18.92 5.02
CA ASN A 101 -15.55 -18.39 5.50
C ASN A 101 -14.36 -19.36 5.37
N HIS A 102 -14.56 -20.52 4.78
CA HIS A 102 -13.57 -21.61 4.70
C HIS A 102 -12.32 -21.25 3.85
N ARG A 103 -12.33 -20.10 3.16
CA ARG A 103 -11.20 -19.59 2.36
C ARG A 103 -10.43 -18.44 3.01
N MET A 104 -10.75 -18.04 4.25
CA MET A 104 -10.01 -16.97 4.95
C MET A 104 -8.50 -17.17 5.02
N PRO A 105 -7.96 -18.39 5.20
CA PRO A 105 -6.51 -18.57 5.16
C PRO A 105 -5.88 -18.16 3.82
N GLY A 106 -6.59 -18.38 2.70
CA GLY A 106 -6.16 -17.92 1.39
C GLY A 106 -6.24 -16.40 1.25
N LEU A 107 -7.24 -15.77 1.87
CA LEU A 107 -7.38 -14.32 1.91
C LEU A 107 -6.25 -13.67 2.72
N ALA A 108 -5.95 -14.23 3.88
CA ALA A 108 -4.86 -13.78 4.74
C ALA A 108 -3.48 -13.89 4.08
N ALA A 109 -3.29 -14.85 3.17
CA ALA A 109 -2.06 -14.98 2.42
C ALA A 109 -1.90 -13.95 1.29
N ALA A 110 -3.01 -13.35 0.82
CA ALA A 110 -3.02 -12.43 -0.32
C ALA A 110 -3.00 -10.94 0.06
N TYR A 111 -3.34 -10.62 1.32
CA TYR A 111 -3.46 -9.25 1.84
C TYR A 111 -2.58 -9.07 3.08
N ASP A 112 -2.11 -7.84 3.31
CA ASP A 112 -1.30 -7.49 4.48
C ASP A 112 -2.18 -7.27 5.73
N LEU A 113 -3.40 -6.76 5.52
CA LEU A 113 -4.36 -6.44 6.58
C LEU A 113 -5.74 -7.03 6.24
N LEU A 114 -6.41 -7.59 7.24
CA LEU A 114 -7.80 -8.05 7.15
C LEU A 114 -8.66 -7.31 8.17
N ALA A 115 -9.88 -6.96 7.80
CA ALA A 115 -10.88 -6.31 8.64
C ALA A 115 -12.27 -6.91 8.40
#